data_AF-A0AAU7NRU6-F1
#
_entry.id   AF-A0AAU7NRU6-F1
#
_cell.length_a   1.000
_cell.length_b   1.000
_cell.length_c   1.000
_cell.angle_alpha   90.00
_cell.angle_beta   90.00
_cell.angle_gamma   90.00
#
_symmetry.space_group_name_H-M   'P 1'
#
loop_
_entity.id
_entity.type
_entity.pdbx_description
1 polymer ?
#
loop_
_entity_poly.entity_id
_entity_poly.type
_entity_poly.pdbx_seq_one_letter_code
_entity_poly.pdbx_strand_id
1 'polypeptide(L)'
;MFYPKDFISTADGLVFAVVSDVIEDDRVLCFLRYVQSQGRWRKVNTHAANELLAQHHPHLLFHSDTLDADLHAVAIGDIVRHYQPRQRLAEMMAAPAADPVERDCRRLCGLLSERGVSLQAVGVTGSLLPGFQGLTSDIDLVFYGRDVFHQARTAMQRLVEQGTCQALSDQDWQESYRRRDCDLSLQEYVWHERRKFNKTMISGRKVDLNMIVNSPQASIEYSKLGRINLQTQVIDDERAFDYPAEFVIDNERIASVVCFTATYTGQAKRGERIDVAGQLEQAADGSRRIVVGSSREAQGEYIKVLHAH
;
A
#
# COMPACT_ATOMS: atom_id res chain seq x y z
N MET A 1 -19.10 -2.82 -6.00
CA MET A 1 -17.81 -3.54 -5.91
C MET A 1 -16.87 -2.65 -5.14
N PHE A 2 -16.15 -3.21 -4.18
CA PHE A 2 -15.23 -2.51 -3.29
C PHE A 2 -13.81 -2.94 -3.67
N TYR A 3 -12.85 -2.02 -3.63
CA TYR A 3 -11.47 -2.34 -3.99
C TYR A 3 -10.50 -1.91 -2.89
N PRO A 4 -9.33 -2.55 -2.77
CA PRO A 4 -8.25 -2.02 -1.96
C PRO A 4 -8.01 -0.53 -2.27
N LYS A 5 -7.66 0.25 -1.25
CA LYS A 5 -7.55 1.73 -1.28
C LYS A 5 -8.88 2.50 -1.32
N ASP A 6 -10.02 1.85 -1.45
CA ASP A 6 -11.33 2.45 -1.16
C ASP A 6 -11.55 2.56 0.35
N PHE A 7 -12.45 3.45 0.75
CA PHE A 7 -12.91 3.56 2.13
C PHE A 7 -14.43 3.35 2.18
N ILE A 8 -14.94 2.84 3.30
CA ILE A 8 -16.38 2.70 3.58
C ILE A 8 -16.69 3.28 4.96
N SER A 9 -17.89 3.81 5.18
CA SER A 9 -18.33 4.25 6.50
C SER A 9 -19.67 3.64 6.89
N THR A 10 -19.90 3.53 8.20
CA THR A 10 -21.16 3.08 8.80
C THR A 10 -21.90 4.24 9.47
N ALA A 11 -23.17 4.00 9.85
CA ALA A 11 -23.99 4.98 10.57
C ALA A 11 -23.43 5.34 11.95
N ASP A 12 -22.65 4.45 12.56
CA ASP A 12 -22.04 4.61 13.89
C ASP A 12 -20.82 5.55 13.92
N GLY A 13 -20.54 6.26 12.82
CA GLY A 13 -19.39 7.17 12.76
C GLY A 13 -18.05 6.45 12.70
N LEU A 14 -18.01 5.27 12.07
CA LEU A 14 -16.81 4.48 11.83
C LEU A 14 -16.44 4.51 10.33
N VAL A 15 -15.16 4.67 10.00
CA VAL A 15 -14.66 4.66 8.62
C VAL A 15 -13.51 3.67 8.49
N PHE A 16 -13.66 2.75 7.54
CA PHE A 16 -12.79 1.62 7.29
C PHE A 16 -12.09 1.78 5.95
N ALA A 17 -10.82 1.37 5.88
CA ALA A 17 -10.12 1.14 4.62
C ALA A 17 -10.39 -0.28 4.14
N VAL A 18 -10.82 -0.43 2.89
CA VAL A 18 -11.06 -1.73 2.25
C VAL A 18 -9.72 -2.44 2.04
N VAL A 19 -9.67 -3.72 2.40
CA VAL A 19 -8.45 -4.56 2.35
C VAL A 19 -8.42 -5.44 1.11
N SER A 20 -9.58 -5.94 0.70
CA SER A 20 -9.75 -6.88 -0.41
C SER A 20 -10.98 -6.51 -1.24
N ASP A 21 -10.99 -6.92 -2.50
CA ASP A 21 -12.17 -6.88 -3.37
C ASP A 21 -13.07 -8.11 -3.21
N VAL A 22 -12.62 -9.10 -2.45
CA VAL A 22 -13.41 -10.26 -2.01
C VAL A 22 -14.49 -9.84 -1.01
N ILE A 23 -15.70 -10.36 -1.24
CA ILE A 23 -16.82 -10.30 -0.31
C ILE A 23 -16.97 -11.68 0.34
N GLU A 24 -17.04 -11.70 1.66
CA GLU A 24 -17.16 -12.92 2.47
C GLU A 24 -18.34 -12.74 3.42
N ASP A 25 -19.26 -13.70 3.44
CA ASP A 25 -20.49 -13.67 4.24
C ASP A 25 -21.30 -12.35 4.12
N ASP A 26 -21.44 -11.83 2.90
CA ASP A 26 -22.09 -10.54 2.59
C ASP A 26 -21.43 -9.32 3.28
N ARG A 27 -20.12 -9.44 3.59
CA ARG A 27 -19.33 -8.40 4.23
C ARG A 27 -18.13 -7.99 3.39
N VAL A 28 -17.80 -6.70 3.50
CA VAL A 28 -16.58 -6.12 2.94
C VAL A 28 -15.44 -6.28 3.94
N LEU A 29 -14.37 -6.94 3.51
CA LEU A 29 -13.14 -7.12 4.27
C LEU A 29 -12.38 -5.79 4.37
N CYS A 30 -12.18 -5.29 5.58
CA CYS A 30 -11.68 -3.94 5.82
C CYS A 30 -10.91 -3.80 7.16
N PHE A 31 -10.35 -2.61 7.40
CA PHE A 31 -9.77 -2.24 8.69
C PHE A 31 -10.22 -0.85 9.10
N LEU A 32 -10.58 -0.69 10.37
CA LEU A 32 -10.99 0.60 10.92
C LEU A 32 -9.80 1.56 10.92
N ARG A 33 -10.03 2.78 10.43
CA ARG A 33 -9.00 3.82 10.32
C ARG A 33 -9.40 5.14 10.94
N TYR A 34 -10.68 5.48 10.96
CA TYR A 34 -11.16 6.71 11.59
C TYR A 34 -12.43 6.45 12.39
N VAL A 35 -12.52 7.14 13.53
CA VAL A 35 -13.70 7.18 14.37
C VAL A 35 -14.12 8.61 14.59
N GLN A 36 -15.42 8.86 14.64
CA GLN A 36 -15.95 10.16 15.00
C GLN A 36 -15.92 10.32 16.52
N SER A 37 -15.33 11.40 17.01
CA SER A 37 -15.29 11.75 18.42
C SER A 37 -15.56 13.25 18.57
N GLN A 38 -16.62 13.60 19.30
CA GLN A 38 -17.04 15.00 19.52
C GLN A 38 -17.19 15.80 18.20
N GLY A 39 -17.76 15.17 17.18
CA GLY A 39 -17.96 15.79 15.86
C GLY A 39 -16.69 15.92 15.01
N ARG A 40 -15.53 15.41 15.47
CA ARG A 40 -14.26 15.41 14.71
C ARG A 40 -13.83 13.99 14.37
N TRP A 41 -13.22 13.83 13.20
CA TRP A 41 -12.62 12.56 12.78
C TRP A 41 -11.25 12.38 13.42
N ARG A 42 -11.02 11.23 14.05
CA ARG A 42 -9.75 10.87 14.66
C ARG A 42 -9.23 9.58 14.04
N LYS A 43 -7.98 9.61 13.56
CA LYS A 43 -7.30 8.42 13.05
C LYS A 43 -6.97 7.46 14.19
N VAL A 44 -7.16 6.17 13.97
CA VAL A 44 -6.79 5.09 14.90
C VAL A 44 -5.79 4.13 14.25
N ASN A 45 -4.85 3.63 15.04
CA ASN A 45 -3.94 2.55 14.62
C ASN A 45 -4.63 1.18 14.81
N THR A 46 -3.98 0.09 14.36
CA THR A 46 -4.56 -1.26 14.43
C THR A 46 -4.93 -1.66 15.87
N HIS A 47 -4.04 -1.42 16.83
CA HIS A 47 -4.28 -1.78 18.24
C HIS A 47 -5.51 -1.06 18.82
N ALA A 48 -5.53 0.28 18.75
CA ALA A 48 -6.65 1.07 19.25
C ALA A 48 -7.97 0.79 18.51
N ALA A 49 -7.89 0.40 17.23
CA ALA A 49 -9.05 -0.02 16.46
C ALA A 49 -9.62 -1.35 16.99
N ASN A 50 -8.77 -2.37 17.18
CA ASN A 50 -9.19 -3.66 17.71
C ASN A 50 -9.80 -3.54 19.11
N GLU A 51 -9.16 -2.77 20.00
CA GLU A 51 -9.68 -2.52 21.35
C GLU A 51 -11.06 -1.85 21.33
N LEU A 52 -11.22 -0.82 20.49
CA LEU A 52 -12.48 -0.10 20.37
C LEU A 52 -13.60 -1.00 19.85
N LEU A 53 -13.32 -1.80 18.81
CA LEU A 53 -14.30 -2.72 18.24
C LEU A 53 -14.64 -3.85 19.21
N ALA A 54 -13.66 -4.44 19.89
CA ALA A 54 -13.92 -5.49 20.89
C ALA A 54 -14.87 -5.00 22.00
N GLN A 55 -14.73 -3.73 22.42
CA GLN A 55 -15.54 -3.15 23.49
C GLN A 55 -16.94 -2.70 23.03
N HIS A 56 -17.06 -2.12 21.84
CA HIS A 56 -18.29 -1.41 21.43
C HIS A 56 -18.97 -2.00 20.20
N HIS A 57 -18.23 -2.68 19.31
CA HIS A 57 -18.73 -3.23 18.05
C HIS A 57 -18.13 -4.62 17.75
N PRO A 58 -18.28 -5.61 18.64
CA PRO A 58 -17.59 -6.91 18.50
C PRO A 58 -18.02 -7.68 17.24
N HIS A 59 -19.23 -7.40 16.72
CA HIS A 59 -19.76 -7.97 15.48
C HIS A 59 -19.00 -7.55 14.21
N LEU A 60 -18.09 -6.57 14.30
CA LEU A 60 -17.21 -6.12 13.22
C LEU A 60 -15.85 -6.80 13.22
N LEU A 61 -15.46 -7.51 14.31
CA LEU A 61 -14.26 -8.34 14.32
C LEU A 61 -14.54 -9.63 13.54
N PHE A 62 -13.62 -10.01 12.64
CA PHE A 62 -13.88 -11.08 11.68
C PHE A 62 -12.59 -11.84 11.34
N HIS A 63 -12.67 -13.17 11.31
CA HIS A 63 -11.64 -14.02 10.74
C HIS A 63 -12.04 -14.35 9.30
N SER A 64 -11.19 -13.99 8.33
CA SER A 64 -11.42 -14.34 6.93
C SER A 64 -10.77 -15.67 6.62
N ASP A 65 -11.56 -16.65 6.20
CA ASP A 65 -11.06 -17.95 5.75
C ASP A 65 -10.30 -17.80 4.43
N THR A 66 -10.74 -16.85 3.59
CA THR A 66 -10.09 -16.58 2.30
C THR A 66 -8.70 -15.99 2.45
N LEU A 67 -8.50 -15.11 3.45
CA LEU A 67 -7.21 -14.48 3.71
C LEU A 67 -6.40 -15.17 4.82
N ASP A 68 -6.98 -16.14 5.52
CA ASP A 68 -6.43 -16.79 6.72
C ASP A 68 -5.90 -15.75 7.73
N ALA A 69 -6.72 -14.74 8.01
CA ALA A 69 -6.31 -13.57 8.79
C ALA A 69 -7.46 -12.93 9.58
N ASP A 70 -7.12 -12.44 10.78
CA ASP A 70 -8.00 -11.62 11.59
C ASP A 70 -8.01 -10.17 11.09
N LEU A 71 -9.21 -9.68 10.74
CA LEU A 71 -9.45 -8.32 10.26
C LEU A 71 -10.84 -7.84 10.69
N HIS A 72 -11.38 -6.80 10.05
CA HIS A 72 -12.74 -6.32 10.30
C HIS A 72 -13.64 -6.54 9.10
N ALA A 73 -14.92 -6.80 9.33
CA ALA A 73 -15.86 -7.01 8.24
C ALA A 73 -17.16 -6.24 8.48
N VAL A 74 -17.53 -5.39 7.51
CA VAL A 74 -18.75 -4.59 7.55
C VAL A 74 -19.76 -5.20 6.57
N ALA A 75 -20.96 -5.52 7.05
CA ALA A 75 -22.04 -6.02 6.18
C ALA A 75 -22.40 -4.98 5.12
N ILE A 76 -22.65 -5.42 3.89
CA ILE A 76 -22.93 -4.50 2.78
C ILE A 76 -24.12 -3.58 3.11
N GLY A 77 -25.14 -4.11 3.79
CA GLY A 77 -26.32 -3.35 4.24
C GLY A 77 -26.03 -2.24 5.26
N ASP A 78 -24.92 -2.31 5.99
CA ASP A 78 -24.55 -1.32 7.03
C ASP A 78 -23.68 -0.17 6.48
N ILE A 79 -23.29 -0.26 5.20
CA ILE A 79 -22.44 0.75 4.54
C ILE A 79 -23.30 1.94 4.14
N VAL A 80 -23.07 3.10 4.77
CA VAL A 80 -23.78 4.34 4.46
C VAL A 80 -23.09 5.17 3.37
N ARG A 81 -21.78 4.99 3.19
CA ARG A 81 -21.02 5.68 2.14
C ARG A 81 -19.81 4.86 1.71
N HIS A 82 -19.59 4.85 0.40
CA HIS A 82 -18.40 4.30 -0.26
C HIS A 82 -17.59 5.46 -0.84
N TYR A 83 -16.33 5.57 -0.44
CA TYR A 83 -15.40 6.58 -0.92
C TYR A 83 -14.46 5.95 -1.95
N GLN A 84 -14.48 6.50 -3.17
CA GLN A 84 -13.76 5.93 -4.31
C GLN A 84 -12.62 6.87 -4.77
N PRO A 85 -11.36 6.40 -4.86
CA PRO A 85 -10.20 7.25 -5.15
C PRO A 85 -10.30 8.08 -6.43
N ARG A 86 -10.74 7.46 -7.54
CA ARG A 86 -10.87 8.15 -8.85
C ARG A 86 -11.94 9.24 -8.82
N GLN A 87 -13.08 8.94 -8.20
CA GLN A 87 -14.17 9.90 -8.06
C GLN A 87 -13.69 11.11 -7.24
N ARG A 88 -13.06 10.87 -6.09
CA ARG A 88 -12.56 11.95 -5.23
C ARG A 88 -11.53 12.83 -5.94
N LEU A 89 -10.61 12.23 -6.69
CA LEU A 89 -9.63 13.01 -7.44
C LEU A 89 -10.31 13.85 -8.53
N ALA A 90 -11.27 13.29 -9.27
CA ALA A 90 -12.02 14.04 -10.28
C ALA A 90 -12.77 15.24 -9.69
N GLU A 91 -13.44 15.06 -8.56
CA GLU A 91 -14.09 16.15 -7.80
C GLU A 91 -13.07 17.22 -7.38
N MET A 92 -11.93 16.79 -6.82
CA MET A 92 -10.85 17.69 -6.42
C MET A 92 -10.25 18.43 -7.60
N MET A 93 -10.26 17.89 -8.82
CA MET A 93 -9.73 18.54 -10.02
C MET A 93 -10.75 19.51 -10.67
N ALA A 94 -12.05 19.33 -10.44
CA ALA A 94 -13.11 20.14 -11.04
C ALA A 94 -13.24 21.58 -10.46
N ALA A 95 -12.86 21.80 -9.20
CA ALA A 95 -13.00 23.11 -8.55
C ALA A 95 -11.74 23.56 -7.79
N PRO A 96 -11.45 24.87 -7.70
CA PRO A 96 -10.32 25.38 -6.91
C PRO A 96 -10.39 24.92 -5.45
N ALA A 97 -9.24 24.50 -4.90
CA ALA A 97 -9.15 24.06 -3.52
C ALA A 97 -8.80 25.22 -2.58
N ALA A 98 -9.62 25.44 -1.56
CA ALA A 98 -9.27 26.31 -0.43
C ALA A 98 -8.28 25.61 0.53
N ASP A 99 -8.38 24.28 0.64
CA ASP A 99 -7.51 23.45 1.48
C ASP A 99 -6.09 23.35 0.89
N PRO A 100 -5.03 23.58 1.70
CA PRO A 100 -3.65 23.57 1.23
C PRO A 100 -3.17 22.19 0.74
N VAL A 101 -3.63 21.10 1.36
CA VAL A 101 -3.25 19.73 0.99
C VAL A 101 -3.86 19.39 -0.36
N GLU A 102 -5.13 19.74 -0.58
CA GLU A 102 -5.80 19.58 -1.87
C GLU A 102 -5.14 20.44 -2.96
N ARG A 103 -4.71 21.67 -2.67
CA ARG A 103 -3.95 22.50 -3.62
C ARG A 103 -2.63 21.85 -4.03
N ASP A 104 -1.87 21.33 -3.07
CA ASP A 104 -0.62 20.62 -3.35
C ASP A 104 -0.86 19.35 -4.19
N CYS A 105 -1.91 18.59 -3.88
CA CYS A 105 -2.32 17.41 -4.65
C CYS A 105 -2.71 17.78 -6.10
N ARG A 106 -3.52 18.83 -6.29
CA ARG A 106 -3.89 19.34 -7.62
C ARG A 106 -2.67 19.79 -8.40
N ARG A 107 -1.74 20.51 -7.76
CA ARG A 107 -0.48 20.95 -8.38
C ARG A 107 0.34 19.76 -8.86
N LEU A 108 0.51 18.74 -8.02
CA LEU A 108 1.20 17.51 -8.38
C LEU A 108 0.52 16.82 -9.57
N CYS A 109 -0.81 16.68 -9.55
CA CYS A 109 -1.56 16.05 -10.63
C CYS A 109 -1.41 16.82 -11.96
N GLY A 110 -1.37 18.16 -11.92
CA GLY A 110 -1.06 18.99 -13.09
C GLY A 110 0.33 18.68 -13.67
N LEU A 111 1.36 18.65 -12.82
CA LEU A 111 2.74 18.35 -13.22
C LEU A 111 2.91 16.95 -13.82
N LEU A 112 2.16 15.96 -13.30
CA LEU A 112 2.12 14.59 -13.83
C LEU A 112 1.39 14.55 -15.19
N SER A 113 0.27 15.25 -15.31
CA SER A 113 -0.51 15.35 -16.56
C SER A 113 0.30 16.00 -17.69
N GLU A 114 1.04 17.07 -17.40
CA GLU A 114 1.99 17.71 -18.33
C GLU A 114 3.07 16.75 -18.85
N ARG A 115 3.36 15.67 -18.10
CA ARG A 115 4.31 14.61 -18.45
C ARG A 115 3.62 13.37 -19.06
N GLY A 116 2.35 13.52 -19.44
CA GLY A 116 1.57 12.53 -20.17
C GLY A 116 0.82 11.52 -19.30
N VAL A 117 0.81 11.68 -17.96
CA VAL A 117 0.06 10.78 -17.07
C VAL A 117 -1.43 11.07 -17.18
N SER A 118 -2.21 10.09 -17.66
CA SER A 118 -3.67 10.23 -17.75
C SER A 118 -4.31 10.23 -16.36
N LEU A 119 -4.86 11.37 -15.93
CA LEU A 119 -5.53 11.49 -14.63
C LEU A 119 -6.81 10.64 -14.50
N GLN A 120 -7.38 10.14 -15.60
CA GLN A 120 -8.50 9.19 -15.56
C GLN A 120 -8.11 7.84 -14.92
N ALA A 121 -6.82 7.49 -14.98
CA ALA A 121 -6.26 6.29 -14.37
C ALA A 121 -5.59 6.58 -13.02
N VAL A 122 -5.88 7.73 -12.40
CA VAL A 122 -5.34 8.14 -11.10
C VAL A 122 -6.48 8.37 -10.13
N GLY A 123 -6.26 8.02 -8.87
CA GLY A 123 -7.12 8.35 -7.74
C GLY A 123 -6.31 8.86 -6.57
N VAL A 124 -7.01 9.34 -5.55
CA VAL A 124 -6.42 9.77 -4.27
C VAL A 124 -6.96 8.89 -3.14
N THR A 125 -6.08 8.41 -2.25
CA THR A 125 -6.46 7.61 -1.08
C THR A 125 -6.02 8.32 0.21
N GLY A 126 -5.88 7.58 1.31
CA GLY A 126 -5.41 8.15 2.57
C GLY A 126 -6.41 9.11 3.18
N SER A 127 -5.94 10.19 3.82
CA SER A 127 -6.82 11.16 4.47
C SER A 127 -7.58 12.06 3.49
N LEU A 128 -7.03 12.29 2.28
CA LEU A 128 -7.67 13.09 1.23
C LEU A 128 -8.94 12.44 0.67
N LEU A 129 -9.01 11.10 0.68
CA LEU A 129 -10.14 10.34 0.16
C LEU A 129 -11.46 10.65 0.88
N PRO A 130 -11.56 10.46 2.21
CA PRO A 130 -12.76 10.84 2.94
C PRO A 130 -12.82 12.34 3.28
N GLY A 131 -11.77 13.12 3.00
CA GLY A 131 -11.70 14.54 3.32
C GLY A 131 -11.31 14.83 4.77
N PHE A 132 -10.55 13.93 5.41
CA PHE A 132 -10.16 14.03 6.83
C PHE A 132 -8.71 14.48 7.01
N GLN A 133 -8.11 15.08 5.97
CA GLN A 133 -6.76 15.58 6.02
C GLN A 133 -6.60 16.74 7.02
N GLY A 134 -5.40 16.82 7.61
CA GLY A 134 -4.90 17.97 8.36
C GLY A 134 -3.67 18.57 7.67
N LEU A 135 -3.17 19.70 8.18
CA LEU A 135 -2.06 20.45 7.53
C LEU A 135 -0.78 19.63 7.30
N THR A 136 -0.56 18.59 8.10
CA THR A 136 0.60 17.68 8.02
C THR A 136 0.29 16.38 7.29
N SER A 137 -0.88 16.25 6.65
CA SER A 137 -1.23 15.05 5.89
C SER A 137 -0.34 14.86 4.66
N ASP A 138 -0.05 13.61 4.37
CA ASP A 138 0.62 13.15 3.16
C ASP A 138 -0.35 13.20 1.97
N ILE A 139 0.18 13.15 0.74
CA ILE A 139 -0.59 12.93 -0.48
C ILE A 139 -0.39 11.49 -0.91
N ASP A 140 -1.44 10.68 -0.84
CA ASP A 140 -1.42 9.29 -1.30
C ASP A 140 -2.12 9.18 -2.66
N LEU A 141 -1.35 9.00 -3.74
CA LEU A 141 -1.91 8.75 -5.08
C LEU A 141 -2.00 7.25 -5.35
N VAL A 142 -3.03 6.86 -6.10
CA VAL A 142 -3.27 5.49 -6.56
C VAL A 142 -3.37 5.48 -8.07
N PHE A 143 -2.59 4.62 -8.71
CA PHE A 143 -2.52 4.47 -10.16
C PHE A 143 -3.13 3.13 -10.57
N TYR A 144 -4.07 3.17 -11.50
CA TYR A 144 -4.80 1.99 -11.97
C TYR A 144 -4.15 1.46 -13.24
N GLY A 145 -3.21 0.51 -13.08
CA GLY A 145 -2.45 -0.11 -14.16
C GLY A 145 -0.94 0.15 -14.10
N ARG A 146 -0.17 -0.83 -14.61
CA ARG A 146 1.31 -0.81 -14.57
C ARG A 146 1.90 0.35 -15.37
N ASP A 147 1.46 0.51 -16.62
CA ASP A 147 2.02 1.52 -17.53
C ASP A 147 1.92 2.94 -16.95
N VAL A 148 0.74 3.34 -16.48
CA VAL A 148 0.52 4.67 -15.92
C VAL A 148 1.29 4.87 -14.62
N PHE A 149 1.44 3.83 -13.79
CA PHE A 149 2.23 3.91 -12.57
C PHE A 149 3.73 4.07 -12.85
N HIS A 150 4.29 3.29 -13.79
CA HIS A 150 5.69 3.42 -14.20
C HIS A 150 5.98 4.76 -14.89
N GLN A 151 5.03 5.27 -15.69
CA GLN A 151 5.09 6.61 -16.26
C GLN A 151 5.13 7.66 -15.15
N ALA A 152 4.26 7.56 -14.14
CA ALA A 152 4.22 8.48 -13.01
C ALA A 152 5.52 8.45 -12.18
N ARG A 153 6.09 7.26 -11.91
CA ARG A 153 7.40 7.13 -11.25
C ARG A 153 8.51 7.82 -12.03
N THR A 154 8.55 7.63 -13.35
CA THR A 154 9.54 8.28 -14.24
C THR A 154 9.34 9.80 -14.26
N ALA A 155 8.09 10.26 -14.34
CA ALA A 155 7.76 11.68 -14.27
C ALA A 155 8.18 12.29 -12.93
N MET A 156 7.95 11.56 -11.83
CA MET A 156 8.35 11.98 -10.49
C MET A 156 9.85 12.09 -10.31
N GLN A 157 10.61 11.10 -10.81
CA GLN A 157 12.06 11.16 -10.79
C GLN A 157 12.57 12.43 -11.48
N ARG A 158 12.04 12.73 -12.68
CA ARG A 158 12.41 13.95 -13.43
C ARG A 158 12.02 15.24 -12.69
N LEU A 159 10.87 15.27 -12.02
CA LEU A 159 10.43 16.42 -11.23
C LEU A 159 11.38 16.71 -10.06
N VAL A 160 11.93 15.67 -9.43
CA VAL A 160 12.94 15.79 -8.39
C VAL A 160 14.27 16.26 -8.97
N GLU A 161 14.73 15.68 -10.08
CA GLU A 161 15.96 16.08 -10.77
C GLU A 161 15.92 17.55 -11.23
N GLN A 162 14.73 18.05 -11.61
CA GLN A 162 14.48 19.44 -12.02
C GLN A 162 14.28 20.40 -10.83
N GLY A 163 14.27 19.91 -9.59
CA GLY A 163 14.01 20.73 -8.39
C GLY A 163 12.57 21.25 -8.25
N THR A 164 11.63 20.76 -9.08
CA THR A 164 10.20 21.12 -8.97
C THR A 164 9.54 20.39 -7.80
N CYS A 165 9.93 19.14 -7.57
CA CYS A 165 9.66 18.37 -6.35
C CYS A 165 10.98 18.19 -5.57
N GLN A 166 10.90 17.88 -4.28
CA GLN A 166 12.09 17.60 -3.47
C GLN A 166 12.22 16.09 -3.19
N ALA A 167 13.46 15.63 -3.04
CA ALA A 167 13.72 14.36 -2.38
C ALA A 167 13.35 14.48 -0.89
N LEU A 168 13.03 13.34 -0.26
CA LEU A 168 12.86 13.27 1.18
C LEU A 168 14.21 13.57 1.87
N SER A 169 14.19 14.39 2.91
CA SER A 169 15.33 14.64 3.78
C SER A 169 15.67 13.42 4.65
N ASP A 170 16.84 13.42 5.28
CA ASP A 170 17.21 12.33 6.20
C ASP A 170 16.24 12.22 7.39
N GLN A 171 15.68 13.35 7.84
CA GLN A 171 14.65 13.37 8.88
C GLN A 171 13.34 12.72 8.39
N ASP A 172 12.91 13.02 7.16
CA ASP A 172 11.72 12.41 6.56
C ASP A 172 11.90 10.90 6.41
N TRP A 173 13.10 10.46 6.00
CA TRP A 173 13.45 9.05 5.91
C TRP A 173 13.45 8.36 7.28
N GLN A 174 14.01 9.01 8.29
CA GLN A 174 14.02 8.47 9.66
C GLN A 174 12.60 8.35 10.24
N GLU A 175 11.71 9.29 9.94
CA GLU A 175 10.30 9.18 10.31
C GLU A 175 9.59 8.06 9.55
N SER A 176 9.81 7.97 8.23
CA SER A 176 9.26 6.89 7.42
C SER A 176 9.71 5.51 7.93
N TYR A 177 10.98 5.36 8.30
CA TYR A 177 11.55 4.12 8.83
C TYR A 177 10.90 3.72 10.16
N ARG A 178 10.80 4.66 11.11
CA ARG A 178 10.16 4.42 12.43
C ARG A 178 8.71 3.96 12.33
N ARG A 179 7.99 4.34 11.27
CA ARG A 179 6.60 3.90 11.03
C ARG A 179 6.51 2.47 10.46
N ARG A 180 7.61 1.90 9.94
CA ARG A 180 7.63 0.55 9.35
C ARG A 180 8.05 -0.52 10.34
N ASP A 181 8.96 -0.20 11.26
CA ASP A 181 9.46 -1.13 12.27
C ASP A 181 9.95 -2.47 11.67
N CYS A 182 10.64 -2.39 10.53
CA CYS A 182 11.13 -3.56 9.79
C CYS A 182 12.55 -3.96 10.20
N ASP A 183 12.96 -5.18 9.86
CA ASP A 183 14.29 -5.73 10.21
C ASP A 183 15.47 -5.18 9.42
N LEU A 184 15.23 -4.34 8.41
CA LEU A 184 16.31 -3.61 7.74
C LEU A 184 16.89 -2.55 8.68
N SER A 185 18.20 -2.32 8.62
CA SER A 185 18.79 -1.11 9.19
C SER A 185 18.27 0.14 8.48
N LEU A 186 18.37 1.31 9.14
CA LEU A 186 17.99 2.59 8.51
C LEU A 186 18.73 2.81 7.17
N GLN A 187 20.02 2.47 7.11
CA GLN A 187 20.81 2.64 5.88
C GLN A 187 20.29 1.74 4.75
N GLU A 188 20.03 0.46 5.04
CA GLU A 188 19.46 -0.47 4.06
C GLU A 188 18.07 -0.01 3.61
N TYR A 189 17.20 0.35 4.56
CA TYR A 189 15.87 0.87 4.27
C TYR A 189 15.93 2.09 3.34
N VAL A 190 16.75 3.09 3.66
CA VAL A 190 16.86 4.31 2.85
C VAL A 190 17.44 4.02 1.47
N TRP A 191 18.46 3.16 1.38
CA TRP A 191 19.02 2.74 0.09
C TRP A 191 17.95 2.09 -0.80
N HIS A 192 17.15 1.18 -0.23
CA HIS A 192 16.06 0.50 -0.94
C HIS A 192 14.93 1.44 -1.33
N GLU A 193 14.56 2.38 -0.47
CA GLU A 193 13.45 3.29 -0.75
C GLU A 193 13.79 4.33 -1.82
N ARG A 194 15.01 4.88 -1.80
CA ARG A 194 15.44 5.94 -2.75
C ARG A 194 15.38 5.49 -4.21
N ARG A 195 15.67 4.22 -4.48
CA ARG A 195 15.69 3.62 -5.83
C ARG A 195 14.31 3.18 -6.34
N LYS A 196 13.25 3.28 -5.51
CA LYS A 196 11.88 2.97 -5.91
C LYS A 196 11.22 4.11 -6.66
N PHE A 197 11.63 5.36 -6.44
CA PHE A 197 11.03 6.55 -7.08
C PHE A 197 9.51 6.64 -6.93
N ASN A 198 8.96 6.09 -5.84
CA ASN A 198 7.54 6.14 -5.51
C ASN A 198 7.25 7.05 -4.31
N LYS A 199 8.25 7.79 -3.83
CA LYS A 199 8.14 8.80 -2.78
C LYS A 199 8.82 10.10 -3.17
N THR A 200 8.21 11.22 -2.83
CA THR A 200 8.77 12.56 -3.04
C THR A 200 8.23 13.56 -2.02
N MET A 201 8.61 14.82 -2.18
CA MET A 201 8.00 15.95 -1.51
C MET A 201 7.51 16.99 -2.54
N ILE A 202 6.34 17.58 -2.31
CA ILE A 202 5.87 18.78 -3.02
C ILE A 202 5.43 19.81 -2.00
N SER A 203 5.92 21.05 -2.10
CA SER A 203 5.61 22.11 -1.12
C SER A 203 5.89 21.70 0.35
N GLY A 204 6.91 20.87 0.60
CA GLY A 204 7.19 20.35 1.95
C GLY A 204 6.23 19.25 2.43
N ARG A 205 5.43 18.65 1.53
CA ARG A 205 4.49 17.58 1.81
C ARG A 205 4.91 16.27 1.17
N LYS A 206 4.92 15.20 1.96
CA LYS A 206 5.25 13.87 1.46
C LYS A 206 4.19 13.35 0.51
N VAL A 207 4.64 12.74 -0.57
CA VAL A 207 3.80 12.08 -1.58
C VAL A 207 4.21 10.62 -1.66
N ASP A 208 3.23 9.73 -1.61
CA ASP A 208 3.41 8.29 -1.83
C ASP A 208 2.61 7.86 -3.08
N LEU A 209 3.27 7.19 -4.04
CA LEU A 209 2.63 6.59 -5.21
C LEU A 209 2.33 5.12 -4.92
N ASN A 210 1.08 4.73 -5.16
CA ASN A 210 0.61 3.35 -5.00
C ASN A 210 0.06 2.84 -6.32
N MET A 211 0.13 1.53 -6.57
CA MET A 211 -0.44 0.91 -7.76
C MET A 211 -1.57 -0.05 -7.36
N ILE A 212 -2.60 -0.11 -8.21
CA ILE A 212 -3.59 -1.18 -8.24
C ILE A 212 -3.59 -1.75 -9.66
N VAL A 213 -3.52 -3.07 -9.76
CA VAL A 213 -3.73 -3.79 -11.01
C VAL A 213 -5.04 -4.57 -10.85
N ASN A 214 -6.03 -4.27 -11.68
CA ASN A 214 -7.26 -5.05 -11.72
C ASN A 214 -6.96 -6.36 -12.47
N SER A 215 -6.43 -7.34 -11.75
CA SER A 215 -6.32 -8.70 -12.26
C SER A 215 -7.12 -9.59 -11.33
N PRO A 216 -8.09 -10.38 -11.83
CA PRO A 216 -8.66 -11.46 -11.03
C PRO A 216 -7.51 -12.42 -10.70
N GLN A 217 -7.00 -12.37 -9.47
CA GLN A 217 -6.12 -13.43 -8.99
C GLN A 217 -7.01 -14.64 -8.72
N ALA A 218 -6.70 -15.76 -9.38
CA ALA A 218 -7.29 -17.03 -8.98
C ALA A 218 -6.91 -17.28 -7.51
N SER A 219 -7.88 -17.67 -6.68
CA SER A 219 -7.59 -18.06 -5.29
C SER A 219 -6.85 -19.39 -5.33
N ILE A 220 -5.52 -19.31 -5.34
CA ILE A 220 -4.68 -20.49 -5.16
C ILE A 220 -4.57 -20.69 -3.66
N GLU A 221 -5.01 -21.86 -3.18
CA GLU A 221 -4.82 -22.25 -1.78
C GLU A 221 -3.36 -22.66 -1.55
N TYR A 222 -2.78 -22.16 -0.46
CA TYR A 222 -1.41 -22.45 -0.06
C TYR A 222 -1.37 -23.05 1.34
N SER A 223 -0.50 -24.03 1.54
CA SER A 223 -0.17 -24.60 2.84
C SER A 223 1.16 -24.05 3.35
N LYS A 224 1.18 -23.61 4.62
CA LYS A 224 2.38 -23.07 5.29
C LYS A 224 3.33 -24.21 5.66
N LEU A 225 4.57 -24.16 5.16
CA LEU A 225 5.61 -25.19 5.40
C LEU A 225 6.66 -24.80 6.46
N GLY A 226 6.70 -23.54 6.87
CA GLY A 226 7.59 -23.00 7.91
C GLY A 226 8.43 -21.83 7.42
N ARG A 227 9.17 -21.20 8.33
CA ARG A 227 10.04 -20.06 8.00
C ARG A 227 11.32 -20.54 7.32
N ILE A 228 11.80 -19.78 6.34
CA ILE A 228 13.04 -20.04 5.62
C ILE A 228 13.84 -18.75 5.43
N ASN A 229 15.17 -18.88 5.33
CA ASN A 229 16.06 -17.86 4.79
C ASN A 229 16.73 -18.41 3.52
N LEU A 230 16.75 -17.63 2.43
CA LEU A 230 17.32 -18.01 1.15
C LEU A 230 18.08 -16.83 0.53
N GLN A 231 19.26 -17.11 -0.02
CA GLN A 231 19.93 -16.21 -0.95
C GLN A 231 19.74 -16.70 -2.38
N THR A 232 19.30 -15.82 -3.27
CA THR A 232 18.97 -16.15 -4.68
C THR A 232 19.11 -14.91 -5.56
N GLN A 233 18.97 -15.07 -6.88
CA GLN A 233 18.92 -13.98 -7.85
C GLN A 233 17.48 -13.77 -8.33
N VAL A 234 17.07 -12.51 -8.45
CA VAL A 234 15.79 -12.16 -9.09
C VAL A 234 15.95 -12.27 -10.60
N ILE A 235 15.09 -13.05 -11.25
CA ILE A 235 15.09 -13.25 -12.71
C ILE A 235 13.98 -12.48 -13.42
N ASP A 236 12.93 -12.10 -12.69
CA ASP A 236 11.84 -11.26 -13.18
C ASP A 236 11.28 -10.36 -12.05
N ASP A 237 11.09 -9.08 -12.37
CA ASP A 237 10.57 -8.03 -11.49
C ASP A 237 9.37 -7.27 -12.10
N GLU A 238 8.71 -7.81 -13.13
CA GLU A 238 7.56 -7.16 -13.79
C GLU A 238 6.44 -6.81 -12.79
N ARG A 239 6.24 -7.68 -11.80
CA ARG A 239 5.22 -7.56 -10.75
C ARG A 239 5.76 -6.98 -9.44
N ALA A 240 6.95 -6.37 -9.45
CA ALA A 240 7.58 -5.85 -8.24
C ALA A 240 6.76 -4.78 -7.53
N PHE A 241 5.87 -4.07 -8.24
CA PHE A 241 5.02 -3.01 -7.65
C PHE A 241 3.54 -3.41 -7.50
N ASP A 242 3.19 -4.62 -7.92
CA ASP A 242 1.84 -5.15 -7.78
C ASP A 242 1.46 -5.33 -6.31
N TYR A 243 0.21 -5.70 -6.06
CA TYR A 243 -0.25 -6.10 -4.74
C TYR A 243 -0.97 -7.45 -4.82
N PRO A 244 -0.40 -8.53 -4.22
CA PRO A 244 0.96 -8.59 -3.67
C PRO A 244 2.03 -8.32 -4.74
N ALA A 245 3.18 -7.79 -4.33
CA ALA A 245 4.32 -7.71 -5.22
C ALA A 245 4.94 -9.09 -5.37
N GLU A 246 5.49 -9.38 -6.55
CA GLU A 246 6.08 -10.68 -6.86
C GLU A 246 7.44 -10.50 -7.54
N PHE A 247 8.42 -11.29 -7.10
CA PHE A 247 9.76 -11.42 -7.69
C PHE A 247 9.98 -12.88 -8.05
N VAL A 248 10.15 -13.19 -9.33
CA VAL A 248 10.52 -14.55 -9.76
C VAL A 248 12.02 -14.73 -9.49
N ILE A 249 12.39 -15.88 -8.94
CA ILE A 249 13.76 -16.13 -8.47
C ILE A 249 14.41 -17.31 -9.18
N ASP A 250 15.73 -17.31 -9.23
CA ASP A 250 16.54 -18.43 -9.70
C ASP A 250 16.68 -19.48 -8.59
N ASN A 251 15.72 -20.40 -8.52
CA ASN A 251 15.74 -21.53 -7.60
C ASN A 251 14.96 -22.73 -8.15
N GLU A 252 15.51 -23.94 -7.99
CA GLU A 252 14.89 -25.17 -8.53
C GLU A 252 13.55 -25.54 -7.89
N ARG A 253 13.32 -25.16 -6.63
CA ARG A 253 12.17 -25.62 -5.83
C ARG A 253 11.20 -24.52 -5.45
N ILE A 254 11.60 -23.25 -5.53
CA ILE A 254 10.82 -22.10 -5.09
C ILE A 254 10.76 -21.13 -6.27
N ALA A 255 9.56 -20.89 -6.79
CA ALA A 255 9.38 -20.12 -8.02
C ALA A 255 9.51 -18.61 -7.80
N SER A 256 9.00 -18.10 -6.68
CA SER A 256 8.95 -16.67 -6.43
C SER A 256 8.98 -16.28 -4.95
N VAL A 257 9.28 -15.01 -4.71
CA VAL A 257 9.04 -14.31 -3.46
C VAL A 257 7.85 -13.37 -3.67
N VAL A 258 6.83 -13.47 -2.84
CA VAL A 258 5.68 -12.56 -2.84
C VAL A 258 5.67 -11.70 -1.58
N CYS A 259 5.29 -10.43 -1.69
CA CYS A 259 5.16 -9.57 -0.51
C CYS A 259 3.85 -8.78 -0.44
N PHE A 260 3.25 -8.78 0.75
CA PHE A 260 2.00 -8.09 1.07
C PHE A 260 2.23 -6.78 1.84
N THR A 261 3.48 -6.44 2.15
CA THR A 261 3.81 -5.19 2.83
C THR A 261 4.40 -4.15 1.87
N ALA A 262 3.92 -2.92 1.98
CA ALA A 262 4.42 -1.79 1.20
C ALA A 262 5.91 -1.49 1.43
N THR A 263 6.51 -2.01 2.51
CA THR A 263 7.96 -1.91 2.80
C THR A 263 8.79 -2.58 1.71
N TYR A 264 8.36 -3.74 1.21
CA TYR A 264 9.13 -4.53 0.23
C TYR A 264 8.53 -4.49 -1.19
N THR A 265 7.48 -3.71 -1.42
CA THR A 265 7.03 -3.38 -2.77
C THR A 265 8.15 -2.63 -3.52
N GLY A 266 8.50 -3.09 -4.71
CA GLY A 266 9.56 -2.53 -5.56
C GLY A 266 10.97 -2.79 -5.07
N GLN A 267 11.15 -3.78 -4.18
CA GLN A 267 12.37 -3.93 -3.38
C GLN A 267 13.61 -4.38 -4.15
N ALA A 268 13.45 -5.22 -5.18
CA ALA A 268 14.52 -5.84 -5.96
C ALA A 268 14.24 -5.69 -7.47
N LYS A 269 15.29 -5.78 -8.29
CA LYS A 269 15.22 -5.72 -9.76
C LYS A 269 15.78 -6.98 -10.38
N ARG A 270 15.36 -7.29 -11.60
CA ARG A 270 15.94 -8.38 -12.39
C ARG A 270 17.48 -8.27 -12.43
N GLY A 271 18.14 -9.39 -12.16
CA GLY A 271 19.60 -9.52 -12.09
C GLY A 271 20.19 -9.28 -10.69
N GLU A 272 19.45 -8.70 -9.74
CA GLU A 272 19.97 -8.46 -8.40
C GLU A 272 19.93 -9.73 -7.55
N ARG A 273 20.95 -9.91 -6.70
CA ARG A 273 20.96 -10.95 -5.66
C ARG A 273 20.23 -10.43 -4.43
N ILE A 274 19.42 -11.28 -3.83
CA ILE A 274 18.67 -10.98 -2.61
C ILE A 274 18.96 -11.99 -1.51
N ASP A 275 18.84 -11.53 -0.28
CA ASP A 275 18.75 -12.29 0.96
C ASP A 275 17.31 -12.12 1.47
N VAL A 276 16.56 -13.21 1.50
CA VAL A 276 15.13 -13.20 1.82
C VAL A 276 14.83 -14.10 3.01
N ALA A 277 14.17 -13.55 4.02
CA ALA A 277 13.60 -14.29 5.13
C ALA A 277 12.08 -14.17 5.12
N GLY A 278 11.37 -15.29 5.21
CA GLY A 278 9.91 -15.29 5.12
C GLY A 278 9.29 -16.66 5.37
N GLN A 279 7.98 -16.76 5.14
CA GLN A 279 7.20 -17.98 5.28
C GLN A 279 7.18 -18.76 3.96
N LEU A 280 7.65 -20.01 3.99
CA LEU A 280 7.54 -20.92 2.85
C LEU A 280 6.10 -21.43 2.74
N GLU A 281 5.55 -21.36 1.55
CA GLU A 281 4.21 -21.84 1.21
C GLU A 281 4.26 -22.78 0.01
N GLN A 282 3.34 -23.75 -0.02
CA GLN A 282 3.20 -24.70 -1.12
C GLN A 282 1.74 -24.80 -1.57
N ALA A 283 1.51 -24.63 -2.89
CA ALA A 283 0.22 -24.85 -3.51
C ALA A 283 -0.05 -26.35 -3.75
N ALA A 284 -1.30 -26.69 -4.08
CA ALA A 284 -1.73 -28.06 -4.33
C ALA A 284 -0.99 -28.76 -5.49
N ASP A 285 -0.53 -28.01 -6.49
CA ASP A 285 0.27 -28.53 -7.62
C ASP A 285 1.74 -28.78 -7.26
N GLY A 286 2.13 -28.49 -6.02
CA GLY A 286 3.46 -28.66 -5.49
C GLY A 286 4.38 -27.45 -5.67
N SER A 287 3.94 -26.41 -6.40
CA SER A 287 4.70 -25.16 -6.56
C SER A 287 4.88 -24.45 -5.21
N ARG A 288 6.02 -23.76 -5.04
CA ARG A 288 6.37 -23.09 -3.78
C ARG A 288 6.75 -21.64 -3.98
N ARG A 289 6.46 -20.84 -2.97
CA ARG A 289 6.84 -19.42 -2.88
C ARG A 289 7.26 -19.06 -1.46
N ILE A 290 8.00 -17.96 -1.32
CA ILE A 290 8.28 -17.35 -0.02
C ILE A 290 7.38 -16.12 0.14
N VAL A 291 6.63 -16.05 1.23
CA VAL A 291 5.81 -14.88 1.60
C VAL A 291 6.60 -14.00 2.56
N VAL A 292 6.62 -12.70 2.26
CA VAL A 292 7.17 -11.65 3.13
C VAL A 292 6.09 -10.62 3.44
N GLY A 293 5.92 -10.25 4.71
CA GLY A 293 4.79 -9.44 5.17
C GLY A 293 3.57 -10.30 5.50
N SER A 294 3.78 -11.46 6.13
CA SER A 294 2.68 -12.26 6.71
C SER A 294 1.95 -11.51 7.84
N SER A 295 2.62 -10.51 8.41
CA SER A 295 2.04 -9.48 9.27
C SER A 295 2.38 -8.08 8.73
N ARG A 296 1.68 -7.05 9.22
CA ARG A 296 1.90 -5.66 8.79
C ARG A 296 3.34 -5.20 9.03
N GLU A 297 3.89 -5.54 10.19
CA GLU A 297 5.25 -5.20 10.62
C GLU A 297 6.30 -6.15 10.04
N ALA A 298 5.89 -7.35 9.59
CA ALA A 298 6.77 -8.34 8.96
C ALA A 298 7.97 -8.73 9.86
N GLN A 299 7.75 -8.87 11.17
CA GLN A 299 8.83 -9.15 12.12
C GLN A 299 9.54 -10.48 11.83
N GLY A 300 10.86 -10.43 11.67
CA GLY A 300 11.70 -11.54 11.22
C GLY A 300 11.55 -11.87 9.73
N GLU A 301 10.97 -10.98 8.92
CA GLU A 301 10.75 -11.16 7.49
C GLU A 301 11.29 -9.96 6.69
N TYR A 302 12.06 -10.25 5.65
CA TYR A 302 12.67 -9.22 4.83
C TYR A 302 13.01 -9.68 3.42
N ILE A 303 13.11 -8.69 2.52
CA ILE A 303 13.79 -8.82 1.23
C ILE A 303 14.90 -7.77 1.22
N LYS A 304 16.16 -8.20 1.19
CA LYS A 304 17.33 -7.33 1.18
C LYS A 304 18.16 -7.60 -0.07
N VAL A 305 18.52 -6.56 -0.81
CA VAL A 305 19.41 -6.71 -1.97
C VAL A 305 20.86 -6.77 -1.47
N LEU A 306 21.52 -7.86 -1.84
CA LEU A 306 22.94 -8.05 -1.61
C LEU A 306 23.70 -7.23 -2.64
N HIS A 307 24.35 -6.16 -2.19
CA HIS A 307 25.22 -5.35 -3.01
C HIS A 307 26.66 -5.54 -2.52
N ALA A 308 27.60 -5.64 -3.46
CA ALA A 308 29.02 -5.53 -3.13
C ALA A 308 29.28 -4.08 -2.68
N HIS A 309 29.93 -3.92 -1.52
CA HIS A 309 30.45 -2.64 -1.06
C HIS A 309 31.56 -2.13 -1.99
#